data_AF-A0A3D3PJS0-F1
#
_entry.id   AF-A0A3D3PJS0-F1
#
_cell.length_a   1.000
_cell.length_b   1.000
_cell.length_c   1.000
_cell.angle_alpha   90.00
_cell.angle_beta   90.00
_cell.angle_gamma   90.00
#
_symmetry.space_group_name_H-M   'P 1'
#
loop_
_entity.id
_entity.type
_entity.pdbx_description
1 polymer ?
#
loop_
_entity_poly.entity_id
_entity_poly.type
_entity_poly.pdbx_seq_one_letter_code
_entity_poly.pdbx_strand_id
1 'polypeptide(L)'
;MNKLGVESIMLDTSFCIRLMDENSDLHSNALEYFKFFLQEKIVVHISTIVVAEYAVGDDPQNLPLNNLQIETFDFRDAATAGEFHRELKGNKTNIAGYNRRIIANDVKILAQIKSREIGAIISKDVESITKYVNPLINSNLLNVRFIDMNKRLNEQLGELFPL
;
A
#
# COMPACT_ATOMS: atom_id res chain seq x y z
N MET A 1 -8.19 -16.57 11.22
CA MET A 1 -8.19 -15.41 10.30
C MET A 1 -8.57 -14.19 11.13
N ASN A 2 -7.75 -13.15 11.14
CA ASN A 2 -8.10 -11.88 11.79
C ASN A 2 -9.34 -11.25 11.14
N LYS A 3 -9.93 -10.23 11.76
CA LYS A 3 -11.15 -9.57 11.25
C LYS A 3 -10.97 -8.88 9.88
N LEU A 4 -9.73 -8.56 9.48
CA LEU A 4 -9.43 -8.08 8.12
C LEU A 4 -9.29 -9.22 7.09
N GLY A 5 -9.18 -10.48 7.50
CA GLY A 5 -9.06 -11.62 6.60
C GLY A 5 -7.80 -11.59 5.71
N VAL A 6 -6.72 -10.95 6.16
CA VAL A 6 -5.45 -10.84 5.42
C VAL A 6 -4.28 -11.26 6.31
N GLU A 7 -3.28 -11.93 5.75
CA GLU A 7 -2.12 -12.42 6.53
C GLU A 7 -0.93 -11.46 6.47
N SER A 8 -0.85 -10.66 5.41
CA SER A 8 0.22 -9.70 5.16
C SER A 8 -0.31 -8.42 4.51
N ILE A 9 0.40 -7.31 4.73
CA ILE A 9 0.04 -6.01 4.20
C ILE A 9 1.26 -5.18 3.79
N MET A 10 1.17 -4.49 2.65
CA MET A 10 2.15 -3.50 2.21
C MET A 10 1.71 -2.10 2.65
N LEU A 11 2.62 -1.37 3.31
CA LEU A 11 2.44 0.06 3.58
C LEU A 11 2.85 0.88 2.35
N ASP A 12 2.06 1.88 1.99
CA ASP A 12 2.46 2.90 1.03
C ASP A 12 3.11 4.11 1.71
N THR A 13 3.69 5.00 0.90
CA THR A 13 4.33 6.23 1.39
C THR A 13 3.37 7.13 2.14
N SER A 14 2.11 7.20 1.68
CA SER A 14 1.12 8.04 2.33
C SER A 14 0.83 7.56 3.76
N PHE A 15 0.68 6.25 3.97
CA PHE A 15 0.49 5.65 5.27
C PHE A 15 1.69 5.93 6.19
N CYS A 16 2.91 5.67 5.72
CA CYS A 16 4.13 5.93 6.49
C CYS A 16 4.23 7.39 6.95
N ILE A 17 3.95 8.36 6.07
CA ILE A 17 3.96 9.78 6.44
C ILE A 17 2.95 10.06 7.55
N ARG A 18 1.72 9.54 7.47
CA ARG A 18 0.68 9.80 8.49
C ARG A 18 0.95 9.08 9.80
N LEU A 19 1.56 7.90 9.75
CA LEU A 19 1.98 7.19 10.95
C LEU A 19 3.01 8.01 11.74
N MET A 20 3.88 8.75 11.06
CA MET A 20 4.97 9.50 11.70
C MET A 20 4.65 10.97 11.97
N ASP A 21 3.72 11.58 11.23
CA ASP A 21 3.28 12.97 11.43
C ASP A 21 2.12 13.06 12.43
N GLU A 22 2.44 13.34 13.70
CA GLU A 22 1.45 13.51 14.79
C GLU A 22 0.44 14.65 14.53
N ASN A 23 0.75 15.60 13.65
CA ASN A 23 -0.15 16.69 13.30
C ASN A 23 -1.10 16.34 12.15
N SER A 24 -0.96 15.16 11.55
CA SER A 24 -1.83 14.74 10.47
C SER A 24 -3.23 14.41 10.99
N ASP A 25 -4.28 14.90 10.32
CA ASP A 25 -5.67 14.54 10.62
C ASP A 25 -5.95 13.03 10.57
N LEU A 26 -5.10 12.26 9.88
CA LEU A 26 -5.20 10.80 9.76
C LEU A 26 -4.18 10.05 10.62
N HIS A 27 -3.42 10.73 11.48
CA HIS A 27 -2.41 10.10 12.35
C HIS A 27 -3.03 9.05 13.27
N SER A 28 -4.15 9.37 13.92
CA SER A 28 -4.86 8.43 14.79
C SER A 28 -5.31 7.19 14.03
N ASN A 29 -5.87 7.34 12.82
CA ASN A 29 -6.25 6.22 11.97
C ASN A 29 -5.04 5.35 11.62
N ALA A 30 -3.94 5.95 11.15
CA ALA A 30 -2.73 5.21 10.78
C ALA A 30 -2.15 4.43 11.98
N LEU A 31 -2.13 5.06 13.16
CA LEU A 31 -1.67 4.45 14.39
C LEU A 31 -2.56 3.29 14.84
N GLU A 32 -3.89 3.42 14.74
CA GLU A 32 -4.86 2.35 15.05
C GLU A 32 -4.67 1.15 14.12
N TYR A 33 -4.60 1.37 12.80
CA TYR A 33 -4.32 0.31 11.84
C TYR A 33 -2.99 -0.39 12.14
N PHE A 34 -1.92 0.38 12.38
CA PHE A 34 -0.61 -0.20 12.66
C PHE A 34 -0.62 -1.05 13.94
N LYS A 35 -1.21 -0.55 15.02
CA LYS A 35 -1.40 -1.32 16.26
C LYS A 35 -2.17 -2.61 16.02
N PHE A 36 -3.27 -2.54 15.27
CA PHE A 36 -4.07 -3.71 14.93
C PHE A 36 -3.27 -4.74 14.13
N PHE A 37 -2.48 -4.32 13.14
CA PHE A 37 -1.64 -5.24 12.36
C PHE A 37 -0.68 -6.01 13.28
N LEU A 38 -0.05 -5.33 14.23
CA LEU A 38 0.87 -5.97 15.18
C LEU A 38 0.13 -6.91 16.16
N GLN A 39 -1.02 -6.48 16.68
CA GLN A 39 -1.84 -7.29 17.60
C GLN A 39 -2.34 -8.58 16.94
N GLU A 40 -2.80 -8.48 15.70
CA GLU A 40 -3.33 -9.61 14.92
C GLU A 40 -2.24 -10.42 14.21
N LYS A 41 -0.96 -10.07 14.44
CA LYS A 41 0.21 -10.73 13.84
C LYS A 41 0.16 -10.75 12.30
N ILE A 42 -0.39 -9.69 11.71
CA ILE A 42 -0.33 -9.45 10.26
C ILE A 42 1.11 -9.04 9.93
N VAL A 43 1.73 -9.69 8.94
CA VAL A 43 3.08 -9.34 8.49
C VAL A 43 3.03 -7.98 7.79
N VAL A 44 3.72 -7.00 8.33
CA VAL A 44 3.73 -5.64 7.78
C VAL A 44 4.98 -5.47 6.91
N HIS A 45 4.77 -5.27 5.61
CA HIS A 45 5.82 -5.06 4.62
C HIS A 45 5.98 -3.58 4.31
N ILE A 46 7.20 -3.19 3.96
CA ILE A 46 7.52 -1.86 3.42
C ILE A 46 8.44 -2.01 2.21
N SER A 47 8.10 -1.34 1.12
CA SER A 47 8.96 -1.30 -0.07
C SER A 47 10.16 -0.38 0.12
N THR A 48 11.33 -0.75 -0.41
CA THR A 48 12.47 0.19 -0.52
C THR A 48 12.15 1.44 -1.35
N ILE A 49 11.13 1.38 -2.21
CA ILE A 49 10.64 2.54 -2.97
C ILE A 49 9.90 3.50 -2.05
N VAL A 50 9.04 2.97 -1.17
CA VAL A 50 8.35 3.74 -0.13
C VAL A 50 9.36 4.38 0.82
N VAL A 51 10.38 3.63 1.24
CA VAL A 51 11.49 4.17 2.04
C VAL A 51 12.19 5.34 1.33
N ALA A 52 12.47 5.21 0.03
CA ALA A 52 13.10 6.28 -0.75
C ALA A 52 12.22 7.52 -0.90
N GLU A 53 10.90 7.35 -1.02
CA GLU A 53 9.96 8.48 -1.07
C GLU A 53 9.79 9.16 0.29
N TYR A 54 9.70 8.39 1.37
CA TYR A 54 9.67 8.90 2.74
C TYR A 54 10.93 9.72 3.07
N ALA A 55 12.10 9.23 2.64
CA ALA A 55 13.40 9.87 2.85
C ALA A 55 13.55 11.27 2.24
N VAL A 56 12.60 11.70 1.39
CA VAL A 56 12.55 13.09 0.88
C VAL A 56 12.09 14.07 1.96
N GLY A 57 11.21 13.63 2.87
CA GLY A 57 10.61 14.47 3.89
C GLY A 57 11.20 14.30 5.29
N ASP A 58 11.75 13.13 5.61
CA ASP A 58 12.23 12.81 6.96
C ASP A 58 13.29 11.67 6.94
N ASP A 59 13.99 11.40 8.06
CA ASP A 59 14.95 10.29 8.15
C ASP A 59 14.22 8.94 8.12
N PRO A 60 14.51 8.03 7.17
CA PRO A 60 13.89 6.71 7.11
C PRO A 60 14.16 5.85 8.37
N GLN A 61 15.15 6.19 9.20
CA GLN A 61 15.38 5.53 10.50
C GLN A 61 14.29 5.85 11.54
N ASN A 62 13.46 6.88 11.32
CA ASN A 62 12.34 7.19 12.20
C ASN A 62 11.17 6.20 12.03
N LEU A 63 11.12 5.46 10.91
CA LEU A 63 10.13 4.42 10.69
C LEU A 63 10.29 3.29 11.71
N PRO A 64 9.21 2.56 12.06
CA PRO A 64 9.27 1.47 13.04
C PRO A 64 9.90 0.18 12.45
N LEU A 65 11.12 0.27 11.91
CA LEU A 65 11.78 -0.76 11.08
C LEU A 65 11.84 -2.15 11.73
N ASN A 66 11.95 -2.23 13.07
CA ASN A 66 11.95 -3.50 13.79
C ASN A 66 10.64 -4.29 13.68
N ASN A 67 9.55 -3.64 13.26
CA ASN A 67 8.23 -4.23 13.07
C ASN A 67 7.88 -4.41 11.58
N LEU A 68 8.81 -4.10 10.66
CA LEU A 68 8.57 -4.08 9.23
C LEU A 68 9.47 -5.09 8.49
N GLN A 69 8.88 -5.82 7.55
CA GLN A 69 9.63 -6.61 6.56
C GLN A 69 9.96 -5.73 5.35
N ILE A 70 11.24 -5.45 5.14
CA ILE A 70 11.70 -4.60 4.04
C ILE A 70 11.76 -5.42 2.74
N GLU A 71 11.01 -4.98 1.73
CA GLU A 71 10.99 -5.56 0.40
C GLU A 71 11.85 -4.74 -0.58
N THR A 72 12.98 -5.32 -1.00
CA THR A 72 13.84 -4.74 -2.03
C THR A 72 13.22 -4.88 -3.42
N PHE A 73 13.39 -3.88 -4.29
CA PHE A 73 12.94 -3.95 -5.68
C PHE A 73 14.03 -4.61 -6.55
N ASP A 74 13.76 -5.82 -7.02
CA ASP A 74 14.73 -6.63 -7.76
C ASP A 74 14.35 -6.82 -9.26
N PHE A 75 15.11 -7.67 -9.97
CA PHE A 75 14.87 -7.95 -11.39
C PHE A 75 13.49 -8.57 -11.67
N ARG A 76 12.98 -9.44 -10.79
CA ARG A 76 11.66 -10.06 -10.94
C ARG A 76 10.58 -8.99 -10.82
N ASP A 77 10.71 -8.12 -9.83
CA ASP A 77 9.78 -7.00 -9.65
C ASP A 77 9.81 -6.04 -10.84
N ALA A 78 10.99 -5.78 -11.40
CA ALA A 78 11.14 -4.96 -12.60
C ALA A 78 10.44 -5.59 -13.83
N ALA A 79 10.56 -6.90 -14.02
CA ALA A 79 9.87 -7.60 -15.09
C ALA A 79 8.34 -7.50 -14.91
N THR A 80 7.83 -7.84 -13.72
CA THR A 80 6.39 -7.75 -13.39
C THR A 80 5.84 -6.32 -13.53
N ALA A 81 6.58 -5.31 -13.06
CA ALA A 81 6.19 -3.90 -13.24
C ALA A 81 6.08 -3.52 -14.72
N GLY A 82 6.96 -4.05 -15.57
CA GLY A 82 6.87 -3.88 -17.02
C GLY A 82 5.61 -4.50 -17.64
N GLU A 83 5.15 -5.63 -17.10
CA GLU A 83 3.88 -6.26 -17.49
C GLU A 83 2.69 -5.40 -17.10
N PHE A 84 2.67 -4.92 -15.85
CA PHE A 84 1.62 -4.05 -15.35
C PHE A 84 1.54 -2.75 -16.15
N HIS A 85 2.69 -2.13 -16.46
CA HIS A 85 2.71 -0.93 -17.29
C HIS A 85 2.18 -1.16 -18.70
N ARG A 86 2.48 -2.32 -19.31
CA ARG A 86 1.97 -2.68 -20.63
C ARG A 86 0.45 -2.80 -20.62
N GLU A 87 -0.10 -3.46 -19.60
CA GLU A 87 -1.55 -3.60 -19.40
C GLU A 87 -2.22 -2.23 -19.21
N LEU A 88 -1.69 -1.40 -18.31
CA LEU A 88 -2.25 -0.07 -18.03
C LEU A 88 -2.16 0.88 -19.23
N LYS A 89 -1.12 0.76 -20.07
CA LYS A 89 -0.98 1.55 -21.30
C LYS A 89 -2.03 1.18 -22.36
N GLY A 90 -2.49 -0.07 -22.38
CA GLY A 90 -3.62 -0.51 -23.22
C GLY A 90 -4.93 0.18 -22.83
N ASN A 91 -5.09 0.50 -21.54
CA ASN A 91 -6.26 1.11 -20.93
C ASN A 91 -6.14 2.65 -20.83
N LYS A 92 -5.87 3.33 -21.95
CA LYS A 92 -5.53 4.78 -21.99
C LYS A 92 -6.55 5.71 -21.34
N THR A 93 -7.82 5.34 -21.27
CA THR A 93 -8.88 6.14 -20.63
C THR A 93 -8.73 6.22 -19.11
N ASN A 94 -8.16 5.19 -18.48
CA ASN A 94 -8.15 5.06 -17.01
C ASN A 94 -7.01 5.85 -16.35
N ILE A 95 -5.94 6.15 -17.11
CA ILE A 95 -4.75 6.87 -16.62
C ILE A 95 -4.58 8.27 -17.25
N ALA A 96 -5.56 8.73 -18.02
CA ALA A 96 -5.53 10.05 -18.65
C ALA A 96 -5.50 11.16 -17.58
N GLY A 97 -4.52 12.07 -17.68
CA GLY A 97 -4.37 13.21 -16.76
C GLY A 97 -3.70 12.90 -15.41
N TYR A 98 -3.39 11.64 -15.12
CA TYR A 98 -2.72 11.26 -13.88
C TYR A 98 -1.19 11.28 -14.04
N ASN A 99 -0.48 11.66 -12.98
CA ASN A 99 0.97 11.88 -13.05
C ASN A 99 1.71 10.56 -13.33
N ARG A 100 2.30 10.44 -14.53
CA ARG A 100 3.01 9.24 -14.98
C ARG A 100 4.12 8.79 -14.03
N ARG A 101 4.76 9.72 -13.31
CA ARG A 101 5.82 9.40 -12.34
C ARG A 101 5.26 8.71 -11.09
N ILE A 102 4.11 9.18 -10.59
CA ILE A 102 3.43 8.58 -9.42
C ILE A 102 3.01 7.15 -9.77
N ILE A 103 2.34 6.96 -10.91
CA ILE A 103 1.97 5.63 -11.42
C ILE A 103 3.19 4.70 -11.51
N ALA A 104 4.34 5.21 -11.95
CA ALA A 104 5.53 4.39 -12.13
C ALA A 104 6.10 3.85 -10.83
N ASN A 105 5.98 4.55 -9.70
CA ASN A 105 6.41 4.03 -8.41
C ASN A 105 5.35 3.11 -7.80
N ASP A 106 4.08 3.48 -7.88
CA ASP A 106 2.97 2.66 -7.39
C ASP A 106 2.94 1.29 -8.09
N VAL A 107 3.12 1.26 -9.42
CA VAL A 107 3.19 0.02 -10.19
C VAL A 107 4.34 -0.89 -9.73
N LYS A 108 5.48 -0.32 -9.32
CA LYS A 108 6.59 -1.11 -8.79
C LYS A 108 6.25 -1.70 -7.41
N ILE A 109 5.57 -0.94 -6.56
CA ILE A 109 5.09 -1.44 -5.25
C ILE A 109 4.09 -2.58 -5.47
N LEU A 110 3.15 -2.44 -6.42
CA LEU A 110 2.21 -3.49 -6.79
C LEU A 110 2.92 -4.72 -7.37
N ALA A 111 4.01 -4.53 -8.11
CA ALA A 111 4.83 -5.64 -8.61
C ALA A 111 5.46 -6.43 -7.45
N GLN A 112 5.97 -5.75 -6.41
CA GLN A 112 6.47 -6.42 -5.21
C GLN A 112 5.35 -7.17 -4.46
N ILE A 113 4.17 -6.55 -4.32
CA ILE A 113 2.99 -7.21 -3.76
C ILE A 113 2.68 -8.50 -4.51
N LYS A 114 2.69 -8.47 -5.84
CA LYS A 114 2.46 -9.65 -6.68
C LYS A 114 3.55 -10.71 -6.49
N SER A 115 4.83 -10.30 -6.52
CA SER A 115 5.98 -11.21 -6.41
C SER A 115 6.07 -11.92 -5.05
N ARG A 116 5.59 -11.27 -3.98
CA ARG A 116 5.63 -11.77 -2.60
C ARG A 116 4.27 -12.28 -2.10
N GLU A 117 3.26 -12.27 -2.97
CA GLU A 117 1.88 -12.67 -2.65
C GLU A 117 1.29 -11.95 -1.43
N ILE A 118 1.58 -10.65 -1.31
CA ILE A 118 1.13 -9.83 -0.18
C ILE A 118 -0.37 -9.62 -0.28
N GLY A 119 -1.10 -9.95 0.79
CA GLY A 119 -2.57 -10.03 0.76
C GLY A 119 -3.28 -8.68 0.67
N ALA A 120 -2.66 -7.61 1.16
CA ALA A 120 -3.24 -6.28 1.15
C ALA A 120 -2.23 -5.16 0.87
N ILE A 121 -2.76 -4.01 0.44
CA ILE A 121 -2.09 -2.71 0.48
C ILE A 121 -2.98 -1.73 1.24
N ILE A 122 -2.38 -0.89 2.09
CA ILE A 122 -3.07 0.22 2.75
C ILE A 122 -2.58 1.55 2.18
N SER A 123 -3.51 2.43 1.84
CA SER A 123 -3.22 3.76 1.31
C SER A 123 -4.36 4.74 1.61
N LYS A 124 -4.06 6.03 1.61
CA LYS A 124 -5.07 7.10 1.59
C LYS A 124 -5.59 7.42 0.20
N ASP A 125 -4.85 7.06 -0.86
CA ASP A 125 -5.20 7.44 -2.22
C ASP A 125 -6.19 6.44 -2.81
N VAL A 126 -7.48 6.69 -2.62
CA VAL A 126 -8.55 5.85 -3.17
C VAL A 126 -8.67 5.96 -4.70
N GLU A 127 -8.10 7.00 -5.33
CA GLU A 127 -8.14 7.13 -6.79
C GLU A 127 -7.22 6.10 -7.46
N SER A 128 -6.15 5.67 -6.77
CA SER A 128 -5.28 4.57 -7.21
C SER A 128 -6.07 3.31 -7.57
N ILE A 129 -7.13 3.04 -6.81
CA ILE A 129 -7.97 1.84 -6.93
C ILE A 129 -8.56 1.77 -8.33
N THR A 130 -9.23 2.84 -8.76
CA THR A 130 -9.94 2.86 -10.04
C THR A 130 -8.98 3.01 -11.21
N LYS A 131 -7.87 3.73 -11.01
CA LYS A 131 -6.92 4.07 -12.08
C LYS A 131 -6.00 2.93 -12.47
N TYR A 132 -5.51 2.14 -11.51
CA TYR A 132 -4.55 1.09 -11.82
C TYR A 132 -4.67 -0.21 -10.98
N VAL A 133 -5.16 -0.19 -9.73
CA VAL A 133 -5.29 -1.45 -8.97
C VAL A 133 -6.38 -2.35 -9.55
N ASN A 134 -7.60 -1.83 -9.72
CA ASN A 134 -8.72 -2.59 -10.29
C ASN A 134 -8.46 -3.03 -11.73
N PRO A 135 -7.91 -2.19 -12.63
CA PRO A 135 -7.49 -2.66 -13.96
C PRO A 135 -6.56 -3.88 -13.90
N LEU A 136 -5.56 -3.89 -13.02
CA LEU A 136 -4.64 -5.04 -12.89
C LEU A 136 -5.33 -6.28 -12.28
N ILE A 137 -6.25 -6.09 -11.34
CA ILE A 137 -7.06 -7.18 -10.78
C ILE A 137 -7.98 -7.77 -11.85
N ASN A 138 -8.68 -6.93 -12.60
CA ASN A 138 -9.62 -7.36 -13.66
C ASN A 138 -8.90 -8.09 -14.80
N SER A 139 -7.64 -7.75 -15.07
CA SER A 139 -6.78 -8.45 -16.03
C SER A 139 -6.09 -9.69 -15.45
N ASN A 140 -6.45 -10.12 -14.22
CA ASN A 140 -5.88 -11.26 -13.47
C ASN A 140 -4.37 -11.17 -13.24
N LEU A 141 -3.78 -9.98 -13.34
CA LEU A 141 -2.35 -9.77 -13.13
C LEU A 141 -2.01 -9.56 -11.64
N LEU A 142 -2.98 -9.11 -10.85
CA LEU A 142 -2.83 -8.78 -9.45
C LEU A 142 -3.97 -9.38 -8.62
N ASN A 143 -3.65 -9.89 -7.43
CA ASN A 143 -4.63 -10.29 -6.43
C ASN A 143 -4.22 -9.65 -5.11
N VAL A 144 -4.90 -8.57 -4.72
CA VAL A 144 -4.60 -7.82 -3.51
C VAL A 144 -5.87 -7.16 -2.99
N ARG A 145 -6.03 -7.07 -1.67
CA ARG A 145 -7.05 -6.25 -1.03
C ARG A 145 -6.54 -4.82 -0.85
N PHE A 146 -7.30 -3.84 -1.32
CA PHE A 146 -7.04 -2.43 -0.98
C PHE A 146 -7.72 -2.08 0.35
N ILE A 147 -6.97 -1.47 1.27
CA ILE A 147 -7.47 -0.93 2.54
C ILE A 147 -7.39 0.60 2.48
N ASP A 148 -8.55 1.23 2.65
CA ASP A 148 -8.69 2.68 2.63
C ASP A 148 -8.41 3.28 4.01
N MET A 149 -7.27 3.96 4.15
CA MET A 149 -6.87 4.61 5.41
C MET A 149 -7.77 5.78 5.80
N ASN A 150 -8.56 6.33 4.87
CA ASN A 150 -9.51 7.40 5.20
C ASN A 150 -10.65 6.88 6.09
N LYS A 151 -10.93 5.57 6.06
CA LYS A 151 -11.91 4.92 6.93
C LYS A 151 -11.29 4.55 8.25
N ARG A 152 -12.03 4.75 9.34
CA ARG A 152 -11.61 4.30 10.66
C ARG A 152 -11.51 2.78 10.70
N LEU A 153 -10.64 2.25 11.56
CA LEU A 153 -10.44 0.80 11.66
C LEU A 153 -11.74 0.07 11.99
N ASN A 154 -12.51 0.55 12.97
CA ASN A 154 -13.78 -0.07 13.34
C ASN A 154 -14.77 -0.14 12.16
N GLU A 155 -14.88 0.92 11.35
CA GLU A 155 -15.70 0.93 10.13
C GLU A 155 -15.22 -0.13 9.13
N GLN A 156 -13.91 -0.26 8.96
CA GLN A 156 -13.29 -1.26 8.08
C GLN A 156 -13.50 -2.70 8.58
N LEU A 157 -13.63 -2.89 9.90
CA LEU A 157 -13.93 -4.17 10.55
C LEU A 157 -15.44 -4.48 10.61
N GLY A 158 -16.30 -3.51 10.26
CA GLY A 158 -17.76 -3.65 10.38
C GLY A 158 -18.28 -3.52 11.82
N GLU A 159 -17.58 -2.77 12.66
CA GLU A 159 -17.90 -2.59 14.09
C GLU A 159 -18.52 -1.21 14.35
N LEU A 160 -19.56 -1.21 15.20
CA LEU A 160 -20.32 -0.01 15.55
C LEU A 160 -19.63 0.88 16.60
N PHE A 161 -18.66 0.34 17.35
CA PHE A 161 -17.96 1.04 18.44
C PHE A 161 -16.44 0.99 18.24
N PRO A 162 -15.67 1.97 18.78
CA PRO A 162 -14.21 1.92 18.78
C PRO A 162 -13.68 0.71 19.57
N LEU A 163 -12.52 0.18 19.15
CA LEU A 163 -11.78 -0.89 19.85
C LEU A 163 -11.05 -0.39 21.10
#